data_AF-A0A0R2XIH7-F1
#
_entry.id   AF-A0A0R2XIH7-F1
#
_cell.length_a   1.000
_cell.length_b   1.000
_cell.length_c   1.000
_cell.angle_alpha   90.00
_cell.angle_beta   90.00
_cell.angle_gamma   90.00
#
_symmetry.space_group_name_H-M   'P 1'
#
loop_
_entity.id
_entity.type
_entity.pdbx_description
1 polymer ?
#
loop_
_entity_poly.entity_id
_entity_poly.type
_entity_poly.pdbx_seq_one_letter_code
_entity_poly.pdbx_strand_id
1 'polypeptide(L)'
;MFATDPRDAASVFKMQLAINTGTGVTLTFDTAAERIYSIYFSATLDADSWTKFGEDIFGSNVEIEIEDPLERPRGFYRIEVVQP
;
A
#
# COMPACT_ATOMS: atom_id res chain seq x y z
N MET A 1 -4.04 -15.99 8.22
CA MET A 1 -2.60 -16.17 7.98
C MET A 1 -1.87 -14.82 8.08
N PHE A 2 -1.07 -14.58 9.13
CA PHE A 2 -0.42 -13.27 9.36
C PHE A 2 0.51 -12.87 8.22
N ALA A 3 0.51 -11.56 7.90
CA ALA A 3 1.00 -11.07 6.62
C ALA A 3 2.53 -11.13 6.42
N THR A 4 3.26 -11.46 7.47
CA THR A 4 4.72 -11.61 7.53
C THR A 4 5.01 -12.67 8.58
N ASP A 5 5.90 -13.63 8.29
CA ASP A 5 6.40 -14.56 9.30
C ASP A 5 7.61 -13.92 10.00
N PRO A 6 7.50 -13.52 11.28
CA PRO A 6 8.61 -12.92 12.00
C PRO A 6 9.80 -13.88 12.21
N ARG A 7 9.65 -15.18 11.85
CA ARG A 7 10.70 -16.19 11.92
C ARG A 7 11.39 -16.45 10.57
N ASP A 8 10.87 -15.91 9.48
CA ASP A 8 11.46 -16.04 8.15
C ASP A 8 11.96 -14.66 7.67
N ALA A 9 13.28 -14.51 7.60
CA ALA A 9 13.92 -13.27 7.14
C ALA A 9 13.57 -12.91 5.68
N ALA A 10 13.07 -13.86 4.88
CA ALA A 10 12.58 -13.62 3.53
C ALA A 10 11.10 -13.19 3.50
N SER A 11 10.35 -13.38 4.58
CA SER A 11 8.93 -13.01 4.72
C SER A 11 8.79 -11.54 5.12
N VAL A 12 9.30 -10.65 4.29
CA VAL A 12 9.25 -9.20 4.50
C VAL A 12 8.31 -8.56 3.48
N PHE A 13 7.36 -7.76 3.96
CA PHE A 13 6.59 -6.87 3.10
C PHE A 13 7.54 -5.80 2.54
N LYS A 14 7.67 -5.74 1.22
CA LYS A 14 8.50 -4.75 0.52
C LYS A 14 7.59 -3.76 -0.19
N MET A 15 7.84 -2.49 0.04
CA MET A 15 7.15 -1.38 -0.61
C MET A 15 8.20 -0.45 -1.21
N GLN A 16 8.01 -0.12 -2.48
CA GLN A 16 8.77 0.87 -3.21
C GLN A 16 7.86 2.06 -3.52
N LEU A 17 8.41 3.26 -3.36
CA LEU A 17 7.74 4.51 -3.69
C LEU A 17 8.54 5.23 -4.77
N ALA A 18 7.90 5.55 -5.89
CA ALA A 18 8.48 6.37 -6.93
C ALA A 18 7.75 7.70 -7.01
N ILE A 19 8.50 8.80 -6.96
CA ILE A 19 7.98 10.14 -7.23
C ILE A 19 8.01 10.32 -8.74
N ASN A 20 6.85 10.41 -9.38
CA ASN A 20 6.81 10.75 -10.79
C ASN A 20 7.14 12.23 -10.96
N THR A 21 7.81 12.60 -12.06
CA THR A 21 8.19 14.00 -12.34
C THR A 21 6.99 14.94 -12.56
N GLY A 22 5.75 14.43 -12.48
CA GLY A 22 4.50 15.17 -12.36
C GLY A 22 4.07 15.37 -10.90
N THR A 23 2.77 15.59 -10.69
CA THR A 23 2.18 15.83 -9.36
C THR A 23 1.87 14.53 -8.59
N GLY A 24 1.92 13.37 -9.26
CA GLY A 24 1.55 12.06 -8.70
C GLY A 24 2.69 11.25 -8.07
N VAL A 25 2.28 10.25 -7.28
CA VAL A 25 3.14 9.27 -6.63
C VAL A 25 2.72 7.88 -7.11
N THR A 26 3.69 7.03 -7.41
CA THR A 26 3.47 5.62 -7.72
C THR A 26 3.91 4.76 -6.53
N LEU A 27 2.98 3.95 -6.04
CA LEU A 27 3.19 2.93 -5.02
C LEU A 27 3.34 1.57 -5.68
N THR A 28 4.43 0.87 -5.36
CA THR A 28 4.69 -0.48 -5.87
C THR A 28 4.95 -1.42 -4.70
N PHE A 29 4.27 -2.56 -4.65
CA PHE A 29 4.51 -3.56 -3.61
C PHE A 29 4.10 -4.97 -4.03
N ASP A 30 4.76 -5.96 -3.41
CA ASP A 30 4.46 -7.37 -3.59
C ASP A 30 3.17 -7.75 -2.86
N THR A 31 2.24 -8.40 -3.57
CA THR A 31 1.05 -8.98 -2.95
C THR A 31 1.24 -10.47 -2.72
N ALA A 32 0.68 -10.99 -1.63
CA ALA A 32 0.48 -12.44 -1.46
C ALA A 32 -0.95 -12.84 -1.85
N ALA A 33 -1.11 -14.02 -2.45
CA ALA A 33 -2.41 -14.60 -2.81
C ALA A 33 -3.32 -14.78 -1.59
N GLU A 34 -4.64 -14.76 -1.84
CA GLU A 34 -5.70 -14.92 -0.82
C GLU A 34 -5.69 -13.84 0.27
N ARG A 35 -5.02 -12.71 0.03
CA ARG A 35 -5.04 -11.55 0.92
C ARG A 35 -5.70 -10.36 0.26
N ILE A 36 -6.35 -9.55 1.07
CA ILE A 36 -6.96 -8.30 0.63
C ILE A 36 -6.20 -7.13 1.24
N TYR A 37 -5.75 -6.22 0.39
CA TYR A 37 -5.01 -5.03 0.78
C TYR A 37 -5.90 -3.79 0.65
N SER A 38 -5.93 -2.95 1.68
CA SER A 38 -6.53 -1.63 1.64
C SER A 38 -5.45 -0.58 1.77
N ILE A 39 -5.54 0.46 0.96
CA ILE A 39 -4.60 1.59 1.00
C ILE A 39 -5.32 2.77 1.60
N TYR A 40 -4.61 3.52 2.41
CA TYR A 40 -5.08 4.75 3.03
C TYR A 40 -4.11 5.87 2.74
N PHE A 41 -4.65 7.07 2.60
CA PHE A 41 -3.90 8.30 2.46
C PHE A 41 -4.26 9.28 3.57
N SER A 42 -3.26 10.02 4.04
CA SER A 42 -3.47 11.22 4.85
C SER A 42 -2.45 12.31 4.52
N ALA A 43 -2.86 13.56 4.67
CA ALA A 43 -1.94 14.70 4.65
C ALA A 43 -1.25 14.95 6.00
N THR A 44 -1.70 14.30 7.09
CA THR A 44 -1.16 14.41 8.44
C THR A 44 -0.95 13.01 9.06
N LEU A 45 -0.39 12.96 10.27
CA LEU A 45 -0.19 11.70 11.01
C LEU A 45 -1.30 11.46 12.06
N ASP A 46 -2.34 12.29 12.08
CA ASP A 46 -3.42 12.18 13.07
C ASP A 46 -4.25 10.92 12.84
N ALA A 47 -4.68 10.25 13.91
CA ALA A 47 -5.34 8.95 13.82
C ALA A 47 -6.64 8.98 12.98
N ASP A 48 -7.39 10.08 13.02
CA ASP A 48 -8.68 10.23 12.33
C ASP A 48 -8.55 10.85 10.92
N SER A 49 -7.32 11.12 10.47
CA SER A 49 -7.06 11.76 9.17
C SER A 49 -6.94 10.78 7.99
N TRP A 50 -6.88 9.48 8.29
CA TRP A 50 -6.68 8.43 7.29
C TRP A 50 -7.96 8.20 6.49
N THR A 51 -7.86 8.41 5.19
CA THR A 51 -8.96 8.16 4.24
C THR A 51 -8.61 7.00 3.34
N LYS A 52 -9.58 6.12 3.08
CA LYS A 52 -9.34 4.99 2.16
C LYS A 52 -9.02 5.55 0.77
N PHE A 53 -7.95 5.05 0.20
CA PHE A 53 -7.41 5.42 -1.08
C PHE A 53 -7.75 4.30 -2.07
N GLY A 54 -8.73 4.55 -2.94
CA GLY A 54 -9.21 3.58 -3.91
C GLY A 54 -10.00 2.40 -3.32
N GLU A 55 -10.11 1.35 -4.12
CA GLU A 55 -10.79 0.09 -3.78
C GLU A 55 -9.84 -0.92 -3.14
N ASP A 56 -10.42 -1.97 -2.55
CA ASP A 56 -9.63 -3.08 -2.01
C ASP A 56 -8.97 -3.89 -3.12
N ILE A 57 -7.74 -4.33 -2.86
CA ILE A 57 -6.91 -5.01 -3.84
C ILE A 57 -6.75 -6.47 -3.44
N PHE A 58 -7.20 -7.35 -4.33
CA PHE A 58 -7.04 -8.79 -4.17
C PHE A 58 -5.61 -9.18 -4.56
N GLY A 59 -4.85 -9.66 -3.60
CA GLY A 59 -3.50 -10.14 -3.81
C GLY A 59 -3.46 -11.41 -4.66
N SER A 60 -2.45 -11.51 -5.51
CA SER A 60 -2.33 -12.60 -6.48
C SER A 60 -0.90 -13.15 -6.64
N ASN A 61 -0.02 -12.96 -5.64
CA ASN A 61 1.40 -13.33 -5.69
C ASN A 61 2.19 -12.57 -6.77
N VAL A 62 1.74 -11.37 -7.11
CA VAL A 62 2.40 -10.48 -8.07
C VAL A 62 2.63 -9.11 -7.47
N GLU A 63 3.64 -8.43 -7.98
CA GLU A 63 3.85 -7.01 -7.73
C GLU A 63 2.70 -6.21 -8.36
N ILE A 64 2.18 -5.25 -7.61
CA ILE A 64 1.17 -4.33 -8.12
C ILE A 64 1.70 -2.91 -8.09
N GLU A 65 1.26 -2.13 -9.07
CA GLU A 65 1.57 -0.72 -9.21
C GLU A 65 0.28 0.09 -9.11
N ILE A 66 0.33 1.17 -8.32
CA ILE A 66 -0.83 2.02 -8.06
C ILE A 66 -0.39 3.46 -8.17
N GLU A 67 -1.07 4.20 -9.02
CA GLU A 67 -0.86 5.61 -9.24
C GLU A 67 -1.83 6.44 -8.40
N ASP A 68 -1.36 7.56 -7.83
CA ASP A 68 -2.23 8.54 -7.19
C ASP A 68 -3.10 9.28 -8.22
N PRO A 69 -4.41 8.97 -8.32
CA PRO A 69 -5.27 9.56 -9.34
C PRO A 69 -5.56 11.05 -9.09
N LEU A 70 -5.29 11.53 -7.87
CA LEU A 70 -5.47 12.93 -7.51
C LEU A 70 -4.14 13.70 -7.58
N GLU A 71 -3.09 13.04 -8.03
CA GLU A 71 -1.76 13.59 -8.21
C GLU A 71 -1.34 14.45 -7.02
N ARG A 72 -1.45 13.89 -5.81
CA ARG A 72 -1.11 14.64 -4.61
C ARG A 72 0.40 14.57 -4.42
N PRO A 73 1.12 15.70 -4.45
CA PRO A 73 2.58 15.68 -4.41
C PRO A 73 3.15 15.38 -3.01
N ARG A 74 2.29 15.36 -1.98
CA ARG A 74 2.69 15.24 -0.57
C ARG A 74 1.62 14.54 0.26
N GLY A 75 2.06 13.64 1.14
CA GLY A 75 1.24 13.00 2.16
C GLY A 75 1.88 11.72 2.66
N PHE A 76 1.09 10.95 3.39
CA PHE A 76 1.45 9.67 3.96
C PHE A 76 0.52 8.60 3.40
N TYR A 77 1.09 7.45 3.04
CA TYR A 77 0.34 6.28 2.62
C TYR A 77 0.48 5.17 3.66
N ARG A 78 -0.60 4.41 3.87
CA ARG A 78 -0.63 3.24 4.75
C ARG A 78 -1.29 2.10 4.01
N ILE A 79 -0.69 0.92 4.07
CA ILE A 79 -1.21 -0.31 3.47
C ILE A 79 -1.58 -1.25 4.60
N GLU A 80 -2.80 -1.77 4.57
CA GLU A 80 -3.33 -2.70 5.56
C GLU A 80 -3.75 -4.00 4.88
N VAL A 81 -3.59 -5.13 5.58
CA VAL A 81 -4.10 -6.43 5.15
C VAL A 81 -5.38 -6.72 5.92
N VAL A 82 -6.52 -6.66 5.23
CA VAL A 82 -7.87 -6.73 5.85
C VAL A 82 -8.32 -8.18 6.05
N GLN A 83 -7.99 -9.07 5.11
CA GLN A 83 -8.24 -10.50 5.25
C GLN A 83 -6.94 -11.30 5.12
N PRO A 84 -6.66 -12.18 6.10
CA PRO A 84 -5.49 -13.02 6.12
C PRO A 84 -5.79 -14.47 5.72
#